data_AF-A0A8J4FET6-F1
#
_entry.id   AF-A0A8J4FET6-F1
#
_cell.length_a   1.000
_cell.length_b   1.000
_cell.length_c   1.000
_cell.angle_alpha   90.00
_cell.angle_beta   90.00
_cell.angle_gamma   90.00
#
_symmetry.space_group_name_H-M   'P 1'
#
loop_
_entity.id
_entity.type
_entity.pdbx_description
1 polymer ?
#
loop_
_entity_poly.entity_id
_entity_poly.type
_entity_poly.pdbx_seq_one_letter_code
_entity_poly.pdbx_strand_id
1 'polypeptide(L)'
;MSVRRPSRGSADGPTVLARTNSLTGLTDDDIKSATQRFDLEIVFKFSWINKGILRISGLEKCINLVELNLTGNQISKIEGLELTVNLQRLILTSNKITAIDGICHLSRLEGLWLQDNRLAALESLALPQLAQLPSLHCLYLQNLDRSAPNAVCRTPGYKAAVLKALPNLTNLDGERSPAALNYAELAAEFEAIRANPPAPKQWAVPDVVSWFTGVDKEVPMGGGPGEAALQQQHAKLVKVIDECEMLVRVLGEEVAKFNRQTLDKKSETVA
;
A
#
# COMPACT_ATOMS: atom_id res chain seq x y z
N MET A 1 38.27 72.13 -10.41
CA MET A 1 37.88 71.77 -9.04
C MET A 1 36.53 71.08 -9.07
N SER A 2 36.52 69.80 -8.73
CA SER A 2 35.32 68.98 -8.56
C SER A 2 34.49 69.45 -7.36
N VAL A 3 33.17 69.48 -7.51
CA VAL A 3 32.25 69.32 -6.36
C VAL A 3 31.07 68.43 -6.78
N ARG A 4 30.94 67.33 -6.04
CA ARG A 4 29.94 66.27 -6.18
C ARG A 4 28.54 66.75 -5.80
N ARG A 5 27.52 66.22 -6.47
CA ARG A 5 26.21 65.88 -5.87
C ARG A 5 25.68 64.59 -6.51
N PRO A 6 25.38 63.54 -5.73
CA PRO A 6 24.47 62.49 -6.16
C PRO A 6 23.17 62.58 -5.36
N SER A 7 22.02 62.35 -6.01
CA SER A 7 20.85 61.63 -5.45
C SER A 7 19.58 61.95 -6.23
N ARG A 8 19.01 60.92 -6.86
CA ARG A 8 17.58 60.59 -6.86
C ARG A 8 17.44 59.24 -7.56
N GLY A 9 17.58 58.19 -6.77
CA GLY A 9 17.14 56.86 -7.17
C GLY A 9 15.61 56.85 -7.12
N SER A 10 14.99 56.68 -8.28
CA SER A 10 13.58 56.35 -8.42
C SER A 10 13.46 54.84 -8.25
N ALA A 11 13.03 54.41 -7.07
CA ALA A 11 12.46 53.10 -6.86
C ALA A 11 11.06 53.10 -7.50
N ASP A 12 10.79 52.17 -8.42
CA ASP A 12 9.58 51.35 -8.40
C ASP A 12 9.51 50.45 -9.63
N GLY A 13 9.50 49.14 -9.35
CA GLY A 13 9.24 48.07 -10.32
C GLY A 13 10.13 46.84 -10.09
N PRO A 14 9.55 45.63 -10.13
CA PRO A 14 8.37 45.18 -9.42
C PRO A 14 8.78 44.47 -8.11
N THR A 15 7.90 44.52 -7.11
CA THR A 15 7.97 43.69 -5.91
C THR A 15 7.83 42.23 -6.31
N VAL A 16 8.96 41.61 -6.67
CA VAL A 16 9.14 40.17 -6.63
C VAL A 16 8.87 39.81 -5.19
N LEU A 17 7.67 39.29 -4.92
CA LEU A 17 7.39 38.56 -3.70
C LEU A 17 8.44 37.47 -3.63
N ALA A 18 9.50 37.76 -2.88
CA ALA A 18 10.47 36.81 -2.43
C ALA A 18 9.69 35.76 -1.64
N ARG A 19 9.20 34.73 -2.33
CA ARG A 19 8.88 33.43 -1.75
C ARG A 19 10.21 32.84 -1.31
N THR A 20 10.65 33.34 -0.16
CA THR A 20 11.50 32.72 0.84
C THR A 20 12.17 31.43 0.37
N ASN A 21 13.46 31.53 0.06
CA ASN A 21 14.49 30.52 0.22
C ASN A 21 14.01 29.16 0.79
N SER A 22 13.57 28.23 -0.06
CA SER A 22 13.49 26.79 0.28
C SER A 22 14.60 26.08 -0.48
N LEU A 23 15.82 26.22 0.02
CA LEU A 23 16.94 25.42 -0.44
C LEU A 23 16.70 23.99 0.10
N THR A 24 16.22 23.09 -0.76
CA THR A 24 16.62 21.66 -0.76
C THR A 24 15.81 20.62 0.06
N GLY A 25 14.64 20.92 0.65
CA GLY A 25 13.84 19.93 1.42
C GLY A 25 12.31 20.07 1.31
N LEU A 26 11.55 19.07 1.76
CA LEU A 26 10.09 19.07 1.91
C LEU A 26 9.67 19.96 3.10
N THR A 27 8.65 20.81 2.91
CA THR A 27 8.08 21.64 3.98
C THR A 27 6.65 21.22 4.35
N ASP A 28 6.21 21.58 5.56
CA ASP A 28 4.83 21.35 6.03
C ASP A 28 3.78 21.91 5.06
N ASP A 29 4.04 23.08 4.48
CA ASP A 29 3.12 23.75 3.56
C ASP A 29 3.07 23.04 2.20
N ASP A 30 4.19 22.47 1.73
CA ASP A 30 4.20 21.60 0.55
C ASP A 30 3.32 20.38 0.78
N ILE A 31 3.42 19.75 1.95
CA ILE A 31 2.63 18.55 2.27
C ILE A 31 1.14 18.89 2.38
N LYS A 32 0.80 19.98 3.08
CA LYS A 32 -0.59 20.44 3.21
C LYS A 32 -1.21 20.78 1.85
N SER A 33 -0.46 21.48 1.01
CA SER A 33 -0.91 21.85 -0.33
C SER A 33 -1.05 20.63 -1.26
N ALA A 34 -0.16 19.64 -1.17
CA ALA A 34 -0.26 18.41 -1.96
C ALA A 34 -1.47 17.56 -1.58
N THR A 35 -1.69 17.42 -0.27
CA THR A 35 -2.66 16.48 0.28
C THR A 35 -4.05 17.10 0.40
N GLN A 36 -4.16 18.43 0.24
CA GLN A 36 -5.35 19.23 0.56
C GLN A 36 -5.85 18.99 1.99
N ARG A 37 -4.95 18.59 2.89
CA ARG A 37 -5.23 18.34 4.30
C ARG A 37 -4.50 19.38 5.12
N PHE A 38 -5.22 20.00 6.05
CA PHE A 38 -4.66 21.01 6.93
C PHE A 38 -3.89 20.38 8.10
N ASP A 39 -4.29 19.17 8.49
CA ASP A 39 -3.64 18.36 9.51
C ASP A 39 -2.73 17.31 8.87
N LEU A 40 -1.46 17.30 9.27
CA LEU A 40 -0.46 16.36 8.74
C LEU A 40 -0.62 14.96 9.32
N GLU A 41 -1.20 14.84 10.51
CA GLU A 41 -1.44 13.55 11.18
C GLU A 41 -2.43 12.66 10.43
N ILE A 42 -3.34 13.23 9.64
CA ILE A 42 -4.29 12.44 8.84
C ILE A 42 -3.72 12.02 7.49
N VAL A 43 -2.49 12.40 7.13
CA VAL A 43 -1.90 12.05 5.83
C VAL A 43 -1.42 10.60 5.85
N PHE A 44 -2.18 9.70 5.20
CA PHE A 44 -1.80 8.29 5.05
C PHE A 44 -0.95 8.02 3.81
N LYS A 45 -1.14 8.81 2.75
CA LYS A 45 -0.42 8.65 1.49
C LYS A 45 0.06 10.00 1.02
N PHE A 46 1.33 10.09 0.67
CA PHE A 46 1.93 11.29 0.15
C PHE A 46 2.75 10.98 -1.10
N SER A 47 2.49 11.73 -2.16
CA SER A 47 3.19 11.59 -3.44
C SER A 47 3.66 12.94 -3.92
N TRP A 48 4.95 13.05 -4.20
CA TRP A 48 5.59 14.29 -4.60
C TRP A 48 6.70 14.00 -5.60
N ILE A 49 6.30 13.97 -6.86
CA ILE A 49 7.08 13.43 -7.99
C ILE A 49 7.64 14.58 -8.84
N ASN A 50 8.91 14.48 -9.27
CA ASN A 50 9.56 15.42 -10.18
C ASN A 50 9.60 16.88 -9.68
N LYS A 51 9.85 17.09 -8.38
CA LYS A 51 9.85 18.43 -7.78
C LYS A 51 11.24 18.94 -7.44
N GLY A 52 12.27 18.16 -7.73
CA GLY A 52 13.67 18.57 -7.56
C GLY A 52 14.10 18.66 -6.10
N ILE A 53 13.43 17.95 -5.18
CA ILE A 53 13.83 17.89 -3.78
C ILE A 53 15.17 17.17 -3.66
N LEU A 54 16.02 17.63 -2.74
CA LEU A 54 17.34 17.06 -2.48
C LEU A 54 17.41 16.29 -1.16
N ARG A 55 16.49 16.57 -0.22
CA ARG A 55 16.41 15.94 1.11
C ARG A 55 14.97 15.69 1.56
N ILE A 56 14.78 14.61 2.29
CA ILE A 56 13.51 14.29 2.94
C ILE A 56 13.48 15.05 4.28
N SER A 57 12.52 15.94 4.45
CA SER A 57 12.35 16.77 5.65
C SER A 57 10.87 17.09 5.87
N GLY A 58 10.49 17.63 7.03
CA GLY A 58 9.10 18.08 7.27
C GLY A 58 8.06 16.95 7.40
N LEU A 59 8.49 15.69 7.45
CA LEU A 59 7.59 14.54 7.66
C LEU A 59 7.39 14.21 9.15
N GLU A 60 7.95 15.01 10.06
CA GLU A 60 7.89 14.80 11.51
C GLU A 60 6.45 14.70 12.05
N LYS A 61 5.53 15.44 11.45
CA LYS A 61 4.10 15.48 11.84
C LYS A 61 3.24 14.45 11.10
N CYS A 62 3.79 13.74 10.12
CA CYS A 62 3.09 12.74 9.30
C CYS A 62 3.16 11.35 9.94
N ILE A 63 2.78 11.24 11.22
CA ILE A 63 2.95 10.03 12.05
C ILE A 63 2.20 8.82 11.48
N ASN A 64 1.05 9.04 10.81
CA ASN A 64 0.21 8.00 10.23
C ASN A 64 0.51 7.73 8.74
N LEU A 65 1.64 8.20 8.22
CA LEU A 65 2.01 7.97 6.83
C LEU A 65 2.29 6.49 6.58
N VAL A 66 1.54 5.91 5.64
CA VAL A 66 1.62 4.49 5.22
C VAL A 66 2.38 4.36 3.90
N GLU A 67 2.24 5.34 3.01
CA GLU A 67 2.85 5.31 1.68
C GLU A 67 3.49 6.66 1.33
N LEU A 68 4.78 6.61 0.99
CA LEU A 68 5.57 7.76 0.59
C LEU A 68 6.14 7.54 -0.81
N ASN A 69 5.78 8.42 -1.75
CA ASN A 69 6.31 8.40 -3.11
C ASN A 69 7.05 9.70 -3.43
N LEU A 70 8.36 9.59 -3.64
CA LEU A 70 9.27 10.70 -3.97
C LEU A 70 10.02 10.42 -5.28
N THR A 71 9.33 9.80 -6.25
CA THR A 71 9.92 9.45 -7.55
C THR A 71 10.45 10.68 -8.30
N GLY A 72 11.60 10.54 -8.98
CA GLY A 72 12.11 11.58 -9.88
C GLY A 72 12.62 12.83 -9.18
N ASN A 73 13.06 12.70 -7.93
CA ASN A 73 13.69 13.79 -7.19
C ASN A 73 15.23 13.66 -7.24
N GLN A 74 15.94 14.44 -6.45
CA GLN A 74 17.40 14.47 -6.41
C GLN A 74 17.94 14.04 -5.04
N ILE A 75 17.17 13.19 -4.34
CA ILE A 75 17.48 12.75 -2.96
C ILE A 75 18.72 11.86 -2.99
N SER A 76 19.71 12.17 -2.15
CA SER A 76 20.96 11.41 -2.07
C SER A 76 21.07 10.51 -0.85
N LYS A 77 20.26 10.75 0.18
CA LYS A 77 20.22 10.00 1.43
C LYS A 77 18.79 9.85 1.92
N ILE A 78 18.51 8.72 2.55
CA ILE A 78 17.24 8.47 3.25
C ILE A 78 17.44 9.02 4.68
N GLU A 79 16.73 10.09 5.00
CA GLU A 79 16.80 10.81 6.29
C GLU A 79 15.41 11.41 6.60
N GLY A 80 15.15 11.90 7.81
CA GLY A 80 13.90 12.62 8.10
C GLY A 80 12.65 11.74 8.14
N LEU A 81 12.82 10.43 8.36
CA LEU A 81 11.75 9.43 8.47
C LEU A 81 11.61 8.87 9.89
N GLU A 82 12.25 9.47 10.88
CA GLU A 82 12.40 8.93 12.25
C GLU A 82 11.04 8.75 12.95
N LEU A 83 10.08 9.62 12.65
CA LEU A 83 8.74 9.63 13.27
C LEU A 83 7.67 8.89 12.42
N THR A 84 7.98 8.50 11.18
CA THR A 84 7.03 7.81 10.28
C THR A 84 7.06 6.29 10.48
N VAL A 85 6.80 5.84 11.72
CA VAL A 85 6.89 4.42 12.12
C VAL A 85 5.85 3.50 11.44
N ASN A 86 4.79 4.09 10.89
CA ASN A 86 3.71 3.39 10.20
C ASN A 86 3.94 3.18 8.70
N LEU A 87 5.09 3.62 8.18
CA LEU A 87 5.38 3.56 6.75
C LEU A 87 5.52 2.10 6.29
N GLN A 88 4.68 1.71 5.33
CA GLN A 88 4.68 0.38 4.71
C GLN A 88 5.31 0.40 3.32
N ARG A 89 5.16 1.49 2.58
CA ARG A 89 5.63 1.60 1.19
C ARG A 89 6.46 2.85 1.00
N LEU A 90 7.73 2.67 0.61
CA LEU A 90 8.67 3.76 0.33
C LEU A 90 9.15 3.68 -1.13
N ILE A 91 8.69 4.64 -1.94
CA ILE A 91 9.01 4.73 -3.37
C ILE A 91 9.99 5.89 -3.58
N LEU A 92 11.21 5.53 -3.95
CA LEU A 92 12.35 6.44 -4.18
C LEU A 92 12.97 6.24 -5.57
N THR A 93 12.18 5.76 -6.53
CA THR A 93 12.62 5.54 -7.92
C THR A 93 13.16 6.83 -8.56
N SER A 94 14.18 6.73 -9.41
CA SER A 94 14.78 7.88 -10.12
C SER A 94 15.27 8.97 -9.16
N ASN A 95 16.15 8.62 -8.24
CA ASN A 95 16.80 9.54 -7.29
C ASN A 95 18.34 9.41 -7.37
N LYS A 96 19.07 9.99 -6.42
CA LYS A 96 20.55 9.99 -6.37
C LYS A 96 21.08 9.22 -5.17
N ILE A 97 20.33 8.26 -4.64
CA ILE A 97 20.66 7.54 -3.40
C ILE A 97 21.90 6.67 -3.63
N THR A 98 22.91 6.83 -2.76
CA THR A 98 24.18 6.10 -2.85
C THR A 98 24.33 5.00 -1.82
N ALA A 99 23.54 5.04 -0.74
CA ALA A 99 23.51 4.02 0.30
C ALA A 99 22.11 3.96 0.94
N ILE A 100 21.71 2.75 1.34
CA ILE A 100 20.47 2.51 2.09
C ILE A 100 20.82 2.58 3.58
N ASP A 101 20.72 3.77 4.17
CA ASP A 101 20.89 3.99 5.61
C ASP A 101 19.63 4.67 6.17
N GLY A 102 19.47 4.72 7.50
CA GLY A 102 18.39 5.50 8.13
C GLY A 102 16.99 4.91 7.94
N ILE A 103 16.87 3.58 7.78
CA ILE A 103 15.57 2.88 7.66
C ILE A 103 15.33 1.85 8.77
N CYS A 104 16.29 1.64 9.68
CA CYS A 104 16.23 0.58 10.69
C CYS A 104 15.04 0.70 11.65
N HIS A 105 14.51 1.89 11.86
CA HIS A 105 13.34 2.16 12.71
C HIS A 105 12.00 1.88 12.02
N LEU A 106 11.97 1.66 10.69
CA LEU A 106 10.75 1.45 9.91
C LEU A 106 10.26 -0.01 10.00
N SER A 107 9.89 -0.45 11.20
CA SER A 107 9.48 -1.85 11.49
C SER A 107 8.33 -2.40 10.64
N ARG A 108 7.47 -1.51 10.11
CA ARG A 108 6.31 -1.83 9.27
C ARG A 108 6.59 -1.74 7.77
N LEU A 109 7.82 -1.46 7.36
CA LEU A 109 8.15 -1.31 5.94
C LEU A 109 8.03 -2.64 5.21
N GLU A 110 7.09 -2.72 4.27
CA GLU A 110 6.80 -3.90 3.46
C GLU A 110 7.49 -3.88 2.10
N GLY A 111 7.58 -2.69 1.50
CA GLY A 111 8.08 -2.50 0.15
C GLY A 111 9.00 -1.29 0.02
N LEU A 112 10.15 -1.52 -0.62
CA LEU A 112 11.15 -0.50 -0.92
C LEU A 112 11.47 -0.49 -2.42
N TRP A 113 11.19 0.64 -3.07
CA TRP A 113 11.48 0.86 -4.50
C TRP A 113 12.62 1.88 -4.64
N LEU A 114 13.74 1.43 -5.19
CA LEU A 114 14.98 2.17 -5.34
C LEU A 114 15.55 2.08 -6.76
N GLN A 115 14.74 1.73 -7.77
CA GLN A 115 15.23 1.66 -9.15
C GLN A 115 15.74 3.02 -9.62
N ASP A 116 16.68 3.03 -10.57
CA ASP A 116 17.30 4.26 -11.09
C ASP A 116 17.86 5.17 -9.98
N ASN A 117 18.75 4.59 -9.17
CA ASN A 117 19.54 5.29 -8.15
C ASN A 117 21.04 5.06 -8.37
N ARG A 118 21.88 5.46 -7.41
CA ARG A 118 23.35 5.43 -7.50
C ARG A 118 23.98 4.41 -6.55
N LEU A 119 23.27 3.31 -6.25
CA LEU A 119 23.80 2.23 -5.42
C LEU A 119 24.87 1.48 -6.21
N ALA A 120 26.13 1.62 -5.80
CA ALA A 120 27.29 1.16 -6.56
C ALA A 120 27.77 -0.24 -6.17
N ALA A 121 27.63 -0.62 -4.89
CA ALA A 121 28.20 -1.85 -4.36
C ALA A 121 27.23 -2.56 -3.40
N LEU A 122 27.54 -3.81 -3.02
CA LEU A 122 26.71 -4.58 -2.08
C LEU A 122 26.72 -3.97 -0.68
N GLU A 123 27.82 -3.34 -0.31
CA GLU A 123 27.98 -2.57 0.93
C GLU A 123 27.00 -1.41 0.98
N SER A 124 26.72 -0.76 -0.16
CA SER A 124 25.74 0.32 -0.27
C SER A 124 24.31 -0.11 0.04
N LEU A 125 24.00 -1.41 -0.04
CA LEU A 125 22.65 -1.92 0.30
C LEU A 125 22.43 -2.06 1.80
N ALA A 126 23.50 -1.96 2.61
CA ALA A 126 23.46 -2.15 4.04
C ALA A 126 22.61 -3.37 4.46
N LEU A 127 22.85 -4.52 3.81
CA LEU A 127 22.09 -5.76 4.00
C LEU A 127 21.82 -6.13 5.47
N PRO A 128 22.76 -5.95 6.43
CA PRO A 128 22.49 -6.21 7.85
C PRO A 128 21.39 -5.34 8.47
N GLN A 129 21.19 -4.12 7.96
CA GLN A 129 20.14 -3.21 8.41
C GLN A 129 18.79 -3.61 7.79
N LEU A 130 18.77 -3.94 6.49
CA LEU A 130 17.58 -4.44 5.82
C LEU A 130 17.09 -5.77 6.42
N ALA A 131 18.01 -6.64 6.86
CA ALA A 131 17.69 -7.91 7.49
C ALA A 131 17.02 -7.77 8.87
N GLN A 132 17.19 -6.62 9.53
CA GLN A 132 16.53 -6.32 10.81
C GLN A 132 15.06 -5.89 10.63
N LEU A 133 14.62 -5.62 9.41
CA LEU A 133 13.24 -5.22 9.12
C LEU A 133 12.34 -6.47 9.06
N PRO A 134 11.43 -6.66 10.02
CA PRO A 134 10.66 -7.90 10.12
C PRO A 134 9.62 -8.04 9.00
N SER A 135 9.14 -6.91 8.48
CA SER A 135 8.03 -6.86 7.53
C SER A 135 8.48 -6.67 6.09
N LEU A 136 9.78 -6.64 5.77
CA LEU A 136 10.25 -6.31 4.43
C LEU A 136 10.12 -7.52 3.49
N HIS A 137 9.17 -7.46 2.57
CA HIS A 137 8.87 -8.54 1.63
C HIS A 137 9.27 -8.18 0.20
N CYS A 138 9.27 -6.90 -0.16
CA CYS A 138 9.46 -6.43 -1.54
C CYS A 138 10.63 -5.44 -1.63
N LEU A 139 11.61 -5.75 -2.47
CA LEU A 139 12.75 -4.87 -2.75
C LEU A 139 12.96 -4.76 -4.26
N TYR A 140 12.98 -3.52 -4.77
CA TYR A 140 13.23 -3.24 -6.18
C TYR A 140 14.45 -2.34 -6.33
N LEU A 141 15.51 -2.88 -6.90
CA LEU A 141 16.78 -2.19 -7.20
C LEU A 141 16.98 -2.01 -8.71
N GLN A 142 16.29 -2.77 -9.56
CA GLN A 142 16.28 -2.57 -11.01
C GLN A 142 14.86 -2.61 -11.57
N ASN A 143 14.68 -1.94 -12.71
CA ASN A 143 13.46 -2.06 -13.49
C ASN A 143 13.43 -3.39 -14.27
N LEU A 144 12.23 -3.88 -14.55
CA LEU A 144 12.00 -5.11 -15.32
C LEU A 144 12.59 -5.06 -16.74
N ASP A 145 12.61 -3.87 -17.35
CA ASP A 145 13.22 -3.59 -18.66
C ASP A 145 14.75 -3.47 -18.59
N ARG A 146 15.35 -3.56 -17.39
CA ARG A 146 16.76 -3.30 -17.09
C ARG A 146 17.25 -1.93 -17.56
N SER A 147 16.35 -0.97 -17.74
CA SER A 147 16.71 0.41 -18.00
C SER A 147 17.21 1.06 -16.71
N ALA A 148 18.29 1.83 -16.83
CA ALA A 148 18.91 2.59 -15.73
C ALA A 148 19.02 1.82 -14.39
N PRO A 149 19.65 0.63 -14.35
CA PRO A 149 19.76 -0.12 -13.11
C PRO A 149 20.74 0.56 -12.17
N ASN A 150 20.54 0.39 -10.87
CA ASN A 150 21.60 0.63 -9.90
C ASN A 150 22.86 -0.16 -10.33
N ALA A 151 24.04 0.44 -10.16
CA ALA A 151 25.29 -0.20 -10.57
C ALA A 151 25.52 -1.54 -9.85
N VAL A 152 25.05 -1.69 -8.61
CA VAL A 152 25.07 -2.95 -7.84
C VAL A 152 24.38 -4.12 -8.57
N CYS A 153 23.36 -3.86 -9.39
CA CYS A 153 22.64 -4.91 -10.12
C CYS A 153 23.47 -5.49 -11.28
N ARG A 154 24.57 -4.84 -11.67
CA ARG A 154 25.53 -5.36 -12.67
C ARG A 154 26.56 -6.31 -12.03
N THR A 155 26.64 -6.35 -10.71
CA THR A 155 27.58 -7.20 -9.99
C THR A 155 27.16 -8.66 -10.10
N PRO A 156 28.04 -9.58 -10.55
CA PRO A 156 27.73 -11.00 -10.61
C PRO A 156 27.37 -11.53 -9.22
N GLY A 157 26.24 -12.24 -9.12
CA GLY A 157 25.80 -12.83 -7.86
C GLY A 157 25.12 -11.86 -6.88
N TYR A 158 24.81 -10.62 -7.28
CA TYR A 158 24.10 -9.68 -6.39
C TYR A 158 22.78 -10.26 -5.88
N LYS A 159 21.98 -10.88 -6.77
CA LYS A 159 20.70 -11.52 -6.39
C LYS A 159 20.89 -12.59 -5.31
N ALA A 160 21.89 -13.46 -5.50
CA ALA A 160 22.19 -14.51 -4.55
C ALA A 160 22.66 -13.95 -3.20
N ALA A 161 23.48 -12.88 -3.22
CA ALA A 161 23.92 -12.21 -2.01
C ALA A 161 22.76 -11.55 -1.25
N VAL A 162 21.86 -10.86 -1.96
CA VAL A 162 20.66 -10.22 -1.39
C VAL A 162 19.72 -11.27 -0.80
N LEU A 163 19.41 -12.34 -1.54
CA LEU A 163 18.54 -13.41 -1.07
C LEU A 163 19.14 -14.19 0.11
N LYS A 164 20.47 -14.37 0.14
CA LYS A 164 21.16 -14.99 1.29
C LYS A 164 21.09 -14.12 2.54
N ALA A 165 21.16 -12.80 2.38
CA ALA A 165 21.11 -11.88 3.50
C ALA A 165 19.67 -11.56 3.97
N LEU A 166 18.70 -11.64 3.07
CA LEU A 166 17.28 -11.32 3.31
C LEU A 166 16.40 -12.55 3.03
N PRO A 167 16.31 -13.51 3.97
CA PRO A 167 15.54 -14.73 3.76
C PRO A 167 14.02 -14.49 3.68
N ASN A 168 13.52 -13.41 4.31
CA ASN A 168 12.09 -13.07 4.33
C ASN A 168 11.61 -12.36 3.05
N LEU A 169 12.54 -12.02 2.14
CA LEU A 169 12.21 -11.29 0.93
C LEU A 169 11.42 -12.19 -0.03
N THR A 170 10.20 -11.81 -0.36
CA THR A 170 9.32 -12.56 -1.28
C THR A 170 9.46 -12.12 -2.72
N ASN A 171 9.86 -10.87 -2.95
CA ASN A 171 9.99 -10.30 -4.28
C ASN A 171 11.25 -9.43 -4.39
N LEU A 172 12.14 -9.78 -5.31
CA LEU A 172 13.34 -9.01 -5.65
C LEU A 172 13.26 -8.62 -7.12
N ASP A 173 13.26 -7.32 -7.42
CA ASP A 173 13.29 -6.81 -8.80
C ASP A 173 12.15 -7.30 -9.71
N GLY A 174 11.01 -7.66 -9.11
CA GLY A 174 9.87 -8.25 -9.82
C GLY A 174 9.96 -9.76 -10.02
N GLU A 175 11.06 -10.39 -9.64
CA GLU A 175 11.19 -11.84 -9.56
C GLU A 175 10.83 -12.29 -8.14
N ARG A 176 9.86 -13.21 -8.03
CA ARG A 176 9.56 -13.84 -6.74
C ARG A 176 10.76 -14.65 -6.29
N SER A 177 11.15 -14.49 -5.03
CA SER A 177 12.20 -15.31 -4.46
C SER A 177 11.74 -16.78 -4.47
N PRO A 178 12.63 -17.73 -4.80
CA PRO A 178 12.31 -19.15 -4.71
C PRO A 178 11.91 -19.56 -3.28
N ALA A 179 12.40 -18.85 -2.26
CA ALA A 179 12.07 -19.09 -0.87
C ALA A 179 10.60 -18.78 -0.53
N ALA A 180 9.96 -17.84 -1.23
CA ALA A 180 8.54 -17.54 -1.06
C ALA A 180 7.61 -18.47 -1.86
N LEU A 181 8.19 -19.31 -2.72
CA LEU A 181 7.48 -20.31 -3.48
C LEU A 181 7.96 -21.68 -3.00
N ASN A 182 7.39 -22.13 -1.89
CA ASN A 182 7.33 -23.56 -1.60
C ASN A 182 6.38 -24.24 -2.60
N TYR A 183 6.74 -24.20 -3.89
CA TYR A 183 6.05 -24.94 -4.94
C TYR A 183 5.96 -26.42 -4.58
N ALA A 184 6.94 -26.94 -3.83
CA ALA A 184 6.91 -28.31 -3.31
C ALA A 184 5.76 -28.53 -2.32
N GLU A 185 5.55 -27.64 -1.36
CA GLU A 185 4.43 -27.75 -0.41
C GLU A 185 3.10 -27.45 -1.09
N LEU A 186 3.03 -26.45 -1.97
CA LEU A 186 1.81 -26.11 -2.69
C LEU A 186 1.41 -27.23 -3.66
N ALA A 187 2.38 -27.85 -4.33
CA ALA A 187 2.15 -29.02 -5.17
C ALA A 187 1.80 -30.24 -4.34
N ALA A 188 2.42 -30.44 -3.16
CA ALA A 188 2.07 -31.52 -2.25
C ALA A 188 0.65 -31.34 -1.69
N GLU A 189 0.24 -30.13 -1.32
CA GLU A 189 -1.14 -29.80 -0.93
C GLU A 189 -2.11 -30.07 -2.09
N PHE A 190 -1.77 -29.65 -3.31
CA PHE A 190 -2.62 -29.86 -4.49
C PHE A 190 -2.75 -31.34 -4.85
N GLU A 191 -1.65 -32.10 -4.81
CA GLU A 191 -1.66 -33.55 -5.00
C GLU A 191 -2.41 -34.27 -3.87
N ALA A 192 -2.29 -33.82 -2.62
CA ALA A 192 -3.05 -34.35 -1.49
C ALA A 192 -4.56 -34.11 -1.64
N ILE A 193 -4.97 -32.92 -2.10
CA ILE A 193 -6.37 -32.60 -2.44
C ILE A 193 -6.85 -33.43 -3.63
N ARG A 194 -6.00 -33.66 -4.64
CA ARG A 194 -6.33 -34.50 -5.79
C ARG A 194 -6.49 -35.98 -5.41
N ALA A 195 -5.65 -36.47 -4.49
CA ALA A 195 -5.68 -37.84 -3.99
C ALA A 195 -6.86 -38.09 -3.03
N ASN A 196 -7.26 -37.08 -2.27
CA ASN A 196 -8.41 -37.16 -1.36
C ASN A 196 -9.24 -35.87 -1.42
N PRO A 197 -10.10 -35.72 -2.44
CA PRO A 197 -10.93 -34.53 -2.57
C PRO A 197 -11.88 -34.45 -1.37
N PRO A 198 -11.97 -33.30 -0.67
CA PRO A 198 -12.90 -33.15 0.44
C PRO A 198 -14.31 -33.43 -0.06
N ALA A 199 -15.04 -34.26 0.68
CA ALA A 199 -16.41 -34.64 0.31
C ALA A 199 -17.24 -33.38 0.06
N PRO A 200 -18.01 -33.31 -1.04
CA PRO A 200 -18.85 -32.16 -1.32
C PRO A 200 -19.79 -31.96 -0.14
N LYS A 201 -19.65 -30.82 0.55
CA LYS A 201 -20.51 -30.46 1.68
C LYS A 201 -21.93 -30.33 1.12
N GLN A 202 -22.82 -31.26 1.46
CA GLN A 202 -24.22 -31.18 1.06
C GLN A 202 -24.84 -29.96 1.75
N TRP A 203 -25.10 -28.93 0.97
CA TRP A 203 -25.83 -27.76 1.43
C TRP A 203 -27.32 -28.07 1.30
N ALA A 204 -28.03 -28.14 2.42
CA ALA A 204 -29.47 -28.20 2.40
C ALA A 204 -29.98 -26.82 1.99
N VAL A 205 -30.37 -26.67 0.72
CA VAL A 205 -31.07 -25.47 0.27
C VAL A 205 -32.42 -25.46 0.99
N PRO A 206 -32.78 -24.39 1.72
CA PRO A 206 -34.14 -24.24 2.22
C PRO A 206 -35.12 -24.27 1.03
N ASP A 207 -36.30 -24.85 1.22
CA ASP A 207 -37.34 -24.85 0.18
C ASP A 207 -37.90 -23.42 -0.02
N VAL A 208 -37.29 -22.72 -0.99
CA VAL A 208 -37.58 -21.33 -1.35
C VAL A 208 -38.99 -21.18 -1.96
N VAL A 209 -39.61 -22.28 -2.42
CA VAL A 209 -40.95 -22.24 -3.02
C VAL A 209 -41.99 -21.79 -2.01
N SER A 210 -41.82 -22.18 -0.75
CA SER A 210 -42.69 -21.78 0.36
C SER A 210 -42.69 -20.26 0.61
N TRP A 211 -41.58 -19.57 0.36
CA TRP A 211 -41.44 -18.13 0.60
C TRP A 211 -42.31 -17.27 -0.32
N PHE A 212 -42.66 -17.81 -1.49
CA PHE A 212 -43.47 -17.11 -2.49
C PHE A 212 -44.94 -17.55 -2.50
N THR A 213 -45.33 -18.46 -1.61
CA THR A 213 -46.74 -18.89 -1.51
C THR A 213 -47.63 -17.75 -1.02
N GLY A 214 -48.58 -17.31 -1.86
CA GLY A 214 -49.51 -16.23 -1.54
C GLY A 214 -49.00 -14.80 -1.81
N VAL A 215 -47.90 -14.67 -2.56
CA VAL A 215 -47.47 -13.40 -3.20
C VAL A 215 -48.04 -13.37 -4.62
N ASP A 216 -49.18 -12.71 -4.78
CA ASP A 216 -49.82 -12.56 -6.10
C ASP A 216 -49.12 -11.47 -6.92
N LYS A 217 -48.89 -11.72 -8.22
CA LYS A 217 -48.23 -10.77 -9.13
C LYS A 217 -49.10 -9.58 -9.55
N GLU A 218 -50.40 -9.64 -9.27
CA GLU A 218 -51.39 -8.65 -9.74
C GLU A 218 -52.26 -8.18 -8.57
N VAL A 219 -52.13 -6.89 -8.23
CA VAL A 219 -53.04 -6.23 -7.27
C VAL A 219 -54.04 -5.41 -8.10
N PRO A 220 -55.36 -5.67 -8.02
CA PRO A 220 -56.34 -4.91 -8.79
C PRO A 220 -56.35 -3.44 -8.32
N MET A 221 -56.07 -2.53 -9.26
CA MET A 221 -56.01 -1.09 -9.02
C MET A 221 -57.43 -0.51 -8.96
N GLY A 222 -57.93 -0.25 -7.75
CA GLY A 222 -59.22 0.42 -7.54
C GLY A 222 -59.58 0.60 -6.06
N GLY A 223 -59.52 1.85 -5.60
CA GLY A 223 -60.01 2.46 -4.35
C GLY A 223 -60.38 1.59 -3.14
N GLY A 224 -59.69 1.83 -2.01
CA GLY A 224 -60.06 1.42 -0.66
C GLY A 224 -59.44 0.09 -0.20
N PRO A 225 -60.06 -1.09 -0.42
CA PRO A 225 -59.51 -2.38 -0.01
C PRO A 225 -58.18 -2.74 -0.69
N GLY A 226 -57.87 -2.13 -1.83
CA GLY A 226 -56.63 -2.37 -2.58
C GLY A 226 -55.37 -1.86 -1.88
N GLU A 227 -55.45 -0.80 -1.06
CA GLU A 227 -54.29 -0.24 -0.35
C GLU A 227 -53.88 -1.11 0.84
N ALA A 228 -54.87 -1.67 1.56
CA ALA A 228 -54.62 -2.66 2.60
C ALA A 228 -54.07 -3.98 2.04
N ALA A 229 -54.55 -4.41 0.87
CA ALA A 229 -54.01 -5.58 0.17
C ALA A 229 -52.57 -5.34 -0.32
N LEU A 230 -52.26 -4.15 -0.82
CA LEU A 230 -50.91 -3.75 -1.23
C LEU A 230 -49.95 -3.67 -0.02
N GLN A 231 -50.39 -3.11 1.10
CA GLN A 231 -49.62 -3.10 2.35
C GLN A 231 -49.38 -4.51 2.89
N GLN A 232 -50.38 -5.40 2.80
CA GLN A 232 -50.23 -6.79 3.22
C GLN A 232 -49.25 -7.55 2.32
N GLN A 233 -49.27 -7.32 1.01
CA GLN A 233 -48.31 -7.90 0.07
C GLN A 233 -46.90 -7.33 0.28
N HIS A 234 -46.77 -6.02 0.51
CA HIS A 234 -45.49 -5.38 0.83
C HIS A 234 -44.89 -5.93 2.13
N ALA A 235 -45.69 -6.10 3.18
CA ALA A 235 -45.23 -6.68 4.45
C ALA A 235 -44.74 -8.13 4.30
N LYS A 236 -45.41 -8.94 3.46
CA LYS A 236 -44.95 -10.30 3.14
C LYS A 236 -43.62 -10.28 2.38
N LEU A 237 -43.46 -9.37 1.42
CA LEU A 237 -42.24 -9.26 0.62
C LEU A 237 -41.04 -8.80 1.46
N VAL A 238 -41.25 -7.86 2.40
CA VAL A 238 -40.24 -7.45 3.39
C VAL A 238 -39.81 -8.64 4.24
N LYS A 239 -40.74 -9.49 4.68
CA LYS A 239 -40.40 -10.70 5.45
C LYS A 239 -39.52 -11.68 4.67
N VAL A 240 -39.77 -11.85 3.37
CA VAL A 240 -38.93 -12.68 2.49
C VAL A 240 -37.53 -12.09 2.34
N ILE A 241 -37.42 -10.76 2.23
CA ILE A 241 -36.13 -10.06 2.16
C ILE A 241 -35.34 -10.26 3.47
N ASP A 242 -35.99 -10.11 4.63
CA ASP A 242 -35.36 -10.31 5.94
C ASP A 242 -34.84 -11.76 6.11
N GLU A 243 -35.61 -12.76 5.66
CA GLU A 243 -35.18 -14.17 5.67
C GLU A 243 -33.98 -14.42 4.74
N CYS A 244 -33.95 -13.77 3.57
CA CYS A 244 -32.80 -13.81 2.66
C CYS A 244 -31.56 -13.16 3.26
N GLU A 245 -31.69 -11.98 3.89
CA GLU A 245 -30.57 -11.30 4.54
C GLU A 245 -30.00 -12.10 5.70
N MET A 246 -30.85 -12.78 6.47
CA MET A 246 -30.41 -13.67 7.55
C MET A 246 -29.56 -14.83 7.01
N LEU A 247 -29.98 -15.45 5.92
CA LEU A 247 -29.21 -16.53 5.28
C LEU A 247 -27.87 -16.04 4.75
N VAL A 248 -27.80 -14.85 4.15
CA VAL A 248 -26.54 -14.25 3.69
C VAL A 248 -25.58 -14.01 4.87
N ARG A 249 -26.10 -13.53 6.02
CA ARG A 249 -25.30 -13.36 7.23
C ARG A 249 -24.78 -14.70 7.77
N VAL A 250 -25.62 -15.72 7.86
CA VAL A 250 -25.24 -17.06 8.34
C VAL A 250 -24.17 -17.68 7.43
N LEU A 251 -24.33 -17.55 6.10
CA LEU A 251 -23.32 -17.98 5.14
C LEU A 251 -22.00 -17.23 5.31
N GLY A 252 -22.07 -15.90 5.52
CA GLY A 252 -20.89 -15.08 5.79
C GLY A 252 -20.12 -15.50 7.05
N GLU A 253 -20.85 -15.81 8.13
CA GLU A 253 -20.25 -16.29 9.38
C GLU A 253 -19.61 -17.68 9.23
N GLU A 254 -20.24 -18.59 8.50
CA GLU A 254 -19.69 -19.92 8.21
C GLU A 254 -18.43 -19.84 7.34
N VAL A 255 -18.41 -18.97 6.33
CA VAL A 255 -17.20 -18.69 5.53
C VAL A 255 -16.10 -18.10 6.41
N ALA A 256 -16.42 -17.19 7.31
CA ALA A 256 -15.45 -16.61 8.25
C ALA A 256 -14.91 -17.66 9.25
N LYS A 257 -15.73 -18.62 9.70
CA LYS A 257 -15.28 -19.76 10.51
C LYS A 257 -14.36 -20.69 9.73
N PHE A 258 -14.71 -21.02 8.49
CA PHE A 258 -13.86 -21.84 7.62
C PHE A 258 -12.49 -21.19 7.40
N ASN A 259 -12.47 -19.89 7.08
CA ASN A 259 -11.21 -19.15 6.91
C ASN A 259 -10.34 -19.15 8.18
N ARG A 260 -10.95 -19.00 9.36
CA ARG A 260 -10.23 -19.09 10.66
C ARG A 260 -9.67 -20.48 10.91
N GLN A 261 -10.45 -21.55 10.71
CA GLN A 261 -9.97 -22.92 10.86
C GLN A 261 -8.83 -23.28 9.89
N THR A 262 -8.83 -22.66 8.70
CA THR A 262 -7.77 -22.85 7.70
C THR A 262 -6.49 -22.09 8.07
N LEU A 263 -6.62 -20.94 8.74
CA LEU A 263 -5.50 -20.17 9.30
C LEU A 263 -4.87 -20.87 10.52
N ASP A 264 -5.69 -21.43 11.43
CA ASP A 264 -5.21 -22.10 12.64
C ASP A 264 -4.43 -23.40 12.32
N LYS A 265 -4.86 -24.16 11.30
CA LYS A 265 -4.10 -25.32 10.81
C LYS A 265 -2.74 -24.95 10.21
N LYS A 266 -2.61 -23.76 9.61
CA LYS A 266 -1.33 -23.25 9.12
C LYS A 266 -0.38 -22.87 10.25
N SER A 267 -0.89 -22.41 11.40
CA SER A 267 -0.04 -22.12 12.57
C SER A 267 0.46 -23.37 13.30
N GLU A 268 -0.33 -24.45 13.36
CA GLU A 268 0.09 -25.71 14.02
C GLU A 268 1.11 -26.50 13.21
N THR A 269 1.18 -26.31 11.88
CA THR A 269 2.15 -27.03 11.03
C THR A 269 3.54 -26.35 11.02
N VAL A 270 3.67 -25.17 11.65
CA VAL A 270 4.89 -24.35 11.69
C VAL A 270 5.58 -24.38 13.08
N ALA A 271 5.03 -25.10 14.05
CA ALA A 271 5.64 -25.37 15.36
C ALA A 271 6.26 -26.76 15.41
#